data_AF-A0A7S0MV71-F1
#
_entry.id   AF-A0A7S0MV71-F1
#
_cell.length_a   1.000
_cell.length_b   1.000
_cell.length_c   1.000
_cell.angle_alpha   90.00
_cell.angle_beta   90.00
_cell.angle_gamma   90.00
#
_symmetry.space_group_name_H-M   'P 1'
#
loop_
_entity.id
_entity.type
_entity.pdbx_description
1 polymer ?
#
loop_
_entity_poly.entity_id
_entity_poly.type
_entity_poly.pdbx_seq_one_letter_code
_entity_poly.pdbx_strand_id
1 'polypeptide(L)'
;VNSSQRYISLQSKTMGNFRSLCTATTRNSRISGFHNLGIPDRIDKLREGGFLNPDHVSALKGEGLKIQDASNMVENVVSTFGMPMGVALNMVVNGRDYAVPMVVEEPSVVAAVSNVARLARPEGFKAESDPPVMIGQIQILDAP
;
A
#
# COMPACT_ATOMS: atom_id res chain seq x y z
N VAL A 1 0.64 36.86 28.61
CA VAL A 1 1.64 35.89 28.09
C VAL A 1 0.93 34.56 27.97
N ASN A 2 0.51 34.23 26.74
CA ASN A 2 -0.63 33.34 26.48
C ASN A 2 -0.26 31.85 26.60
N SER A 3 -1.15 31.08 27.21
CA SER A 3 -1.03 29.66 27.55
C SER A 3 -0.75 28.73 26.35
N SER A 4 -0.87 29.22 25.13
CA SER A 4 -0.60 28.51 23.87
C SER A 4 0.88 28.29 23.57
N GLN A 5 1.80 29.08 24.16
CA GLN A 5 3.24 28.91 23.96
C GLN A 5 3.86 27.79 24.82
N ARG A 6 3.23 27.41 25.95
CA ARG A 6 3.74 26.31 26.79
C ARG A 6 3.46 24.93 26.20
N TYR A 7 2.42 24.78 25.38
CA TYR A 7 2.07 23.49 24.80
C TYR A 7 3.06 23.04 23.71
N ILE A 8 3.59 23.99 22.94
CA ILE A 8 4.59 23.73 21.88
C ILE A 8 5.96 23.40 22.50
N SER A 9 6.31 23.99 23.65
CA SER A 9 7.55 23.69 24.36
C SER A 9 7.58 22.30 25.02
N LEU A 10 6.42 21.71 25.34
CA LEU A 10 6.34 20.41 26.02
C LEU A 10 6.40 19.23 25.04
N GLN A 11 5.97 19.42 23.79
CA GLN A 11 6.09 18.40 22.73
C GLN A 11 7.52 18.27 22.17
N SER A 12 8.37 19.30 22.35
CA SER A 12 9.76 19.29 21.89
C SER A 12 10.72 18.52 22.81
N LYS A 13 10.35 18.23 24.07
CA LYS A 13 11.26 17.62 25.07
C LYS A 13 11.13 16.11 25.22
N THR A 14 10.21 15.47 24.51
CA THR A 14 9.98 14.01 24.57
C THR A 14 10.34 13.27 23.29
N MET A 15 10.99 13.92 22.31
CA MET A 15 11.62 13.25 21.17
C MET A 15 13.04 12.82 21.56
N GLY A 16 13.09 11.77 22.39
CA GLY A 16 14.28 10.94 22.53
C GLY A 16 14.68 10.37 21.17
N ASN A 17 15.99 10.32 20.95
CA ASN A 17 16.65 9.88 19.72
C ASN A 17 16.20 8.49 19.23
N PHE A 18 15.17 8.45 18.39
CA PHE A 18 14.84 7.28 17.54
C PHE A 18 15.38 7.45 16.11
N ARG A 19 16.46 8.22 15.94
CA ARG A 19 17.29 8.15 14.73
C ARG A 19 18.34 7.07 14.95
N SER A 20 18.09 5.87 14.44
CA SER A 20 19.08 4.92 13.88
C SER A 20 18.64 3.48 14.12
N LEU A 21 18.13 2.85 13.07
CA LEU A 21 18.25 1.41 12.74
C LEU A 21 17.37 0.98 11.53
N CYS A 22 16.80 1.91 10.77
CA CYS A 22 16.37 1.59 9.41
C CYS A 22 17.61 1.56 8.51
N THR A 23 18.25 0.40 8.40
CA THR A 23 19.10 0.10 7.25
C THR A 23 18.22 0.37 6.02
N ALA A 24 18.55 1.40 5.24
CA ALA A 24 17.82 1.72 4.04
C ALA A 24 18.10 0.61 3.01
N THR A 25 17.36 -0.49 3.10
CA THR A 25 17.32 -1.49 2.05
C THR A 25 16.70 -0.80 0.85
N THR A 26 17.52 -0.46 -0.15
CA THR A 26 17.06 0.09 -1.42
C THR A 26 16.10 -0.93 -2.04
N ARG A 27 14.79 -0.68 -1.91
CA ARG A 27 13.78 -1.52 -2.55
C ARG A 27 13.94 -1.44 -4.06
N ASN A 28 13.81 -2.57 -4.73
CA ASN A 28 13.86 -2.65 -6.19
C ASN A 28 12.67 -3.46 -6.70
N SER A 29 11.75 -2.79 -7.39
CA SER A 29 10.53 -3.42 -7.92
C SER A 29 10.77 -4.19 -9.22
N ARG A 30 11.99 -4.18 -9.77
CA ARG A 30 12.36 -5.01 -10.93
C ARG A 30 12.80 -6.40 -10.48
N ILE A 31 11.86 -7.33 -10.47
CA ILE A 31 12.11 -8.74 -10.15
C ILE A 31 12.00 -9.57 -11.43
N SER A 32 13.15 -9.98 -11.99
CA SER A 32 13.20 -10.73 -13.25
C SER A 32 12.56 -12.12 -13.09
N GLY A 33 11.84 -12.58 -14.12
CA GLY A 33 11.25 -13.93 -14.14
C GLY A 33 10.09 -14.15 -13.18
N PHE A 34 9.57 -13.11 -12.52
CA PHE A 34 8.53 -13.24 -11.47
C PHE A 34 7.27 -14.02 -11.91
N HIS A 35 6.84 -13.84 -13.16
CA HIS A 35 5.67 -14.54 -13.71
C HIS A 35 5.86 -16.06 -13.86
N ASN A 36 7.12 -16.53 -13.95
CA ASN A 36 7.46 -17.94 -14.08
C ASN A 36 7.55 -18.66 -12.73
N LEU A 37 7.53 -17.92 -11.62
CA LEU A 37 7.67 -18.47 -10.27
C LEU A 37 6.35 -19.04 -9.74
N GLY A 38 6.45 -20.03 -8.86
CA GLY A 38 5.32 -20.50 -8.05
C GLY A 38 4.90 -19.47 -6.99
N ILE A 39 3.70 -19.61 -6.43
CA ILE A 39 3.15 -18.66 -5.45
C ILE A 39 4.07 -18.47 -4.23
N PRO A 40 4.61 -19.53 -3.58
CA PRO A 40 5.51 -19.35 -2.45
C PRO A 40 6.77 -18.54 -2.81
N ASP A 41 7.40 -18.86 -3.94
CA ASP A 41 8.60 -18.18 -4.42
C ASP A 41 8.33 -16.71 -4.77
N ARG A 42 7.14 -16.39 -5.28
CA ARG A 42 6.72 -14.99 -5.51
C ARG A 42 6.67 -14.21 -4.21
N ILE A 43 6.10 -14.79 -3.15
CA ILE A 43 6.02 -14.16 -1.83
C ILE A 43 7.43 -13.98 -1.25
N ASP A 44 8.28 -14.99 -1.36
CA ASP A 44 9.67 -14.91 -0.89
C ASP A 44 10.46 -13.83 -1.63
N LYS A 45 10.31 -13.71 -2.96
CA LYS A 45 10.95 -12.63 -3.75
C LYS A 45 10.48 -11.24 -3.35
N LEU A 46 9.19 -11.07 -3.04
CA LEU A 46 8.66 -9.80 -2.55
C LEU A 46 9.18 -9.45 -1.15
N ARG A 47 9.34 -10.45 -0.26
CA ARG A 47 9.99 -10.29 1.04
C ARG A 47 11.46 -9.91 0.90
N GLU A 48 12.23 -10.64 0.08
CA GLU A 48 13.64 -10.34 -0.21
C GLU A 48 13.82 -8.94 -0.80
N GLY A 49 12.88 -8.49 -1.64
CA GLY A 49 12.84 -7.13 -2.19
C GLY A 49 12.48 -6.02 -1.19
N GLY A 50 12.19 -6.38 0.07
CA GLY A 50 11.86 -5.43 1.14
C GLY A 50 10.44 -4.85 1.04
N PHE A 51 9.54 -5.51 0.29
CA PHE A 51 8.13 -5.08 0.16
C PHE A 51 7.21 -5.72 1.19
N LEU A 52 7.61 -6.85 1.79
CA LEU A 52 6.81 -7.56 2.77
C LEU A 52 7.53 -7.65 4.12
N ASN A 53 6.76 -7.51 5.20
CA ASN A 53 7.17 -7.89 6.54
C ASN A 53 6.57 -9.28 6.89
N PRO A 54 6.90 -9.88 8.04
CA PRO A 54 6.37 -11.19 8.44
C PRO A 54 4.84 -11.26 8.47
N ASP A 55 4.18 -10.20 8.94
CA ASP A 55 2.71 -10.14 9.03
C ASP A 55 2.07 -10.17 7.63
N HIS A 56 2.65 -9.44 6.66
CA HIS A 56 2.19 -9.47 5.27
C HIS A 56 2.31 -10.88 4.66
N VAL A 57 3.40 -11.60 4.98
CA VAL A 57 3.61 -12.97 4.48
C VAL A 57 2.56 -13.93 5.04
N SER A 58 2.24 -13.81 6.33
CA SER A 58 1.17 -14.60 6.97
C SER A 58 -0.19 -14.31 6.32
N ALA A 59 -0.55 -13.04 6.14
CA ALA A 59 -1.80 -12.64 5.50
C ALA A 59 -1.94 -13.20 4.07
N LEU A 60 -0.87 -13.15 3.26
CA LEU A 60 -0.87 -13.67 1.89
C LEU A 60 -0.94 -15.21 1.81
N LYS A 61 -0.61 -15.93 2.89
CA LYS A 61 -0.71 -17.39 2.98
C LYS A 61 -2.08 -17.90 3.43
N GLY A 62 -3.06 -17.00 3.55
CA GLY A 62 -4.45 -17.37 3.89
C GLY A 62 -4.86 -16.96 5.30
N GLU A 63 -4.00 -16.31 6.07
CA GLU A 63 -4.34 -15.74 7.39
C GLU A 63 -4.89 -14.31 7.29
N GLY A 64 -5.51 -13.97 6.16
CA GLY A 64 -6.11 -12.65 5.91
C GLY A 64 -7.40 -12.40 6.70
N LEU A 65 -8.40 -11.81 6.04
CA LEU A 65 -9.67 -11.45 6.69
C LEU A 65 -10.37 -12.69 7.27
N LYS A 66 -10.55 -12.72 8.59
CA LYS A 66 -11.30 -13.78 9.28
C LYS A 66 -12.80 -13.51 9.21
N ILE A 67 -13.61 -14.57 9.23
CA ILE A 67 -15.06 -14.46 9.13
C ILE A 67 -15.67 -13.65 10.28
N GLN A 68 -15.09 -13.72 11.48
CA GLN A 68 -15.52 -12.94 12.64
C GLN A 68 -15.29 -11.45 12.44
N ASP A 69 -14.16 -11.07 11.83
CA ASP A 69 -13.86 -9.67 11.52
C ASP A 69 -14.78 -9.17 10.40
N ALA A 70 -15.02 -9.99 9.38
CA ALA A 70 -15.98 -9.68 8.32
C ALA A 70 -17.39 -9.42 8.88
N SER A 71 -17.83 -10.18 9.89
CA SER A 71 -19.11 -9.97 10.56
C SER A 71 -19.24 -8.65 11.30
N ASN A 72 -18.12 -7.96 11.58
CA ASN A 72 -18.12 -6.61 12.15
C ASN A 72 -18.09 -5.52 11.08
N MET A 73 -17.86 -5.87 9.81
CA MET A 73 -17.76 -4.92 8.70
C MET A 73 -19.11 -4.63 8.05
N VAL A 74 -20.00 -5.63 7.97
CA VAL A 74 -21.33 -5.53 7.35
C VAL A 74 -22.33 -6.44 8.06
N GLU A 75 -23.62 -6.22 7.84
CA GLU A 75 -24.70 -7.02 8.43
C GLU A 75 -24.90 -8.36 7.70
N ASN A 76 -25.48 -9.34 8.40
CA ASN A 76 -25.92 -10.64 7.85
C ASN A 76 -24.83 -11.44 7.11
N VAL A 77 -23.59 -11.38 7.58
CA VAL A 77 -22.47 -12.13 6.98
C VAL A 77 -22.66 -13.64 7.15
N VAL A 78 -22.57 -14.35 6.02
CA VAL A 78 -22.60 -15.83 5.97
C VAL A 78 -21.31 -16.43 5.41
N SER A 79 -20.52 -15.65 4.67
CA SER A 79 -19.23 -16.07 4.08
C SER A 79 -18.42 -14.86 3.62
N THR A 80 -17.19 -15.10 3.16
CA THR A 80 -16.35 -14.13 2.45
C THR A 80 -16.27 -14.49 0.95
N PHE A 81 -16.05 -13.47 0.11
CA PHE A 81 -15.81 -13.66 -1.32
C PHE A 81 -14.35 -13.36 -1.64
N GLY A 82 -13.68 -14.31 -2.30
CA GLY A 82 -12.27 -14.18 -2.70
C GLY A 82 -12.11 -13.77 -4.16
N MET A 83 -11.18 -12.87 -4.42
CA MET A 83 -10.75 -12.49 -5.78
C MET A 83 -9.25 -12.72 -5.97
N PRO A 84 -8.78 -13.03 -7.19
CA PRO A 84 -7.36 -13.15 -7.47
C PRO A 84 -6.63 -11.84 -7.15
N MET A 85 -5.52 -11.95 -6.41
CA MET A 85 -4.61 -10.85 -6.14
C MET A 85 -3.27 -11.09 -6.84
N GLY A 86 -2.87 -10.16 -7.68
CA GLY A 86 -1.55 -10.08 -8.30
C GLY A 86 -0.74 -8.91 -7.75
N VAL A 87 0.51 -8.82 -8.21
CA VAL A 87 1.38 -7.69 -7.90
C VAL A 87 2.01 -7.20 -9.19
N ALA A 88 1.77 -5.93 -9.53
CA ALA A 88 2.45 -5.27 -10.64
C ALA A 88 3.84 -4.78 -10.21
N LEU A 89 4.81 -5.05 -11.05
CA LEU A 89 6.24 -4.80 -10.78
C LEU A 89 6.79 -3.68 -11.67
N ASN A 90 8.05 -3.32 -11.43
CA ASN A 90 8.83 -2.30 -12.14
C ASN A 90 8.39 -0.85 -11.92
N MET A 91 7.34 -0.60 -11.13
CA MET A 91 6.81 0.73 -10.87
C MET A 91 7.84 1.60 -10.14
N VAL A 92 8.11 2.78 -10.69
CA VAL A 92 8.91 3.84 -10.08
C VAL A 92 8.10 5.12 -10.12
N VAL A 93 7.82 5.71 -8.96
CA VAL A 93 7.10 6.99 -8.84
C VAL A 93 7.95 7.94 -8.01
N ASN A 94 8.24 9.14 -8.54
CA ASN A 94 9.08 10.15 -7.89
C ASN A 94 10.42 9.59 -7.41
N GLY A 95 11.06 8.74 -8.23
CA GLY A 95 12.35 8.11 -7.92
C GLY A 95 12.29 6.99 -6.87
N ARG A 96 11.11 6.52 -6.49
CA ARG A 96 10.93 5.43 -5.51
C ARG A 96 10.28 4.21 -6.13
N ASP A 97 10.81 3.04 -5.79
CA ASP A 97 10.31 1.75 -6.24
C ASP A 97 9.08 1.26 -5.47
N TYR A 98 8.08 0.77 -6.21
CA TYR A 98 6.85 0.20 -5.66
C TYR A 98 6.55 -1.17 -6.27
N ALA A 99 6.10 -2.10 -5.43
CA ALA A 99 5.39 -3.30 -5.84
C ALA A 99 3.89 -3.03 -5.60
N VAL A 100 3.09 -3.01 -6.66
CA VAL A 100 1.70 -2.51 -6.62
C VAL A 100 0.74 -3.70 -6.51
N PRO A 101 0.06 -3.92 -5.36
CA PRO A 101 -0.95 -4.95 -5.26
C PRO A 101 -2.15 -4.63 -6.15
N MET A 102 -2.69 -5.63 -6.84
CA MET A 102 -3.86 -5.50 -7.72
C MET A 102 -4.81 -6.67 -7.47
N VAL A 103 -6.09 -6.40 -7.30
CA VAL A 103 -7.15 -7.42 -7.14
C VAL A 103 -8.07 -7.31 -8.34
N VAL A 104 -8.05 -8.31 -9.23
CA VAL A 104 -8.75 -8.28 -10.52
C VAL A 104 -8.93 -9.71 -11.06
N GLU A 105 -10.05 -9.99 -11.69
CA GLU A 105 -10.37 -11.29 -12.32
C GLU A 105 -9.89 -11.39 -13.77
N GLU A 106 -9.76 -10.25 -14.45
CA GLU A 106 -9.42 -10.20 -15.87
C GLU A 106 -7.96 -10.61 -16.14
N PRO A 107 -7.72 -11.61 -17.01
CA PRO A 107 -6.37 -12.00 -17.40
C PRO A 107 -5.59 -10.85 -18.03
N SER A 108 -4.26 -10.91 -17.95
CA SER A 108 -3.32 -9.96 -18.59
C SER A 108 -3.28 -8.54 -18.03
N VAL A 109 -4.27 -8.06 -17.25
CA VAL A 109 -4.27 -6.70 -16.68
C VAL A 109 -3.00 -6.40 -15.88
N VAL A 110 -2.66 -7.26 -14.90
CA VAL A 110 -1.47 -7.10 -14.05
C VAL A 110 -0.17 -7.18 -14.88
N ALA A 111 -0.15 -8.03 -15.91
CA ALA A 111 0.99 -8.19 -16.80
C ALA A 111 1.21 -6.95 -17.67
N ALA A 112 0.13 -6.37 -18.20
CA ALA A 112 0.16 -5.15 -18.99
C ALA A 112 0.69 -3.97 -18.17
N VAL A 113 0.18 -3.75 -16.95
CA VAL A 113 0.68 -2.70 -16.04
C VAL A 113 2.16 -2.90 -15.74
N SER A 114 2.59 -4.13 -15.42
CA SER A 114 4.00 -4.44 -15.16
C SER A 114 4.90 -4.17 -16.37
N ASN A 115 4.40 -4.43 -17.58
CA ASN A 115 5.13 -4.21 -18.82
C ASN A 115 5.28 -2.71 -19.13
N VAL A 116 4.20 -1.93 -19.01
CA VAL A 116 4.25 -0.48 -19.20
C VAL A 116 5.17 0.17 -18.17
N ALA A 117 5.05 -0.22 -16.89
CA ALA A 117 5.94 0.27 -15.84
C ALA A 117 7.42 -0.06 -16.13
N ARG A 118 7.71 -1.25 -16.68
CA ARG A 118 9.07 -1.63 -17.10
C ARG A 118 9.61 -0.73 -18.21
N LEU A 119 8.78 -0.37 -19.19
CA LEU A 119 9.15 0.52 -20.29
C LEU A 119 9.39 1.96 -19.80
N ALA A 120 8.56 2.45 -18.88
CA ALA A 120 8.67 3.79 -18.31
C ALA A 120 9.80 3.93 -17.28
N ARG A 121 10.30 2.82 -16.73
CA ARG A 121 11.26 2.79 -15.62
C ARG A 121 12.51 3.67 -15.75
N PRO A 122 13.15 3.87 -16.93
CA PRO A 122 14.33 4.74 -17.04
C PRO A 122 14.12 6.16 -16.52
N GLU A 123 12.93 6.72 -16.73
CA GLU A 123 12.53 8.04 -16.21
C GLU A 123 11.58 7.93 -15.00
N GLY A 124 10.85 6.82 -14.91
CA GLY A 124 9.79 6.62 -13.94
C GLY A 124 8.58 7.52 -14.21
N PHE A 125 7.61 7.46 -13.30
CA PHE A 125 6.47 8.37 -13.30
C PHE A 125 6.73 9.52 -12.33
N LYS A 126 6.32 10.73 -12.72
CA LYS A 126 6.26 11.90 -11.83
C LYS A 126 4.81 12.14 -11.44
N ALA A 127 4.56 12.33 -10.15
CA ALA A 127 3.23 12.56 -9.62
C ALA A 127 3.26 13.55 -8.46
N GLU A 128 2.24 14.40 -8.39
CA GLU A 128 1.95 15.29 -7.27
C GLU A 128 0.45 15.22 -6.95
N SER A 129 0.06 15.71 -5.78
CA SER A 129 -1.33 15.73 -5.35
C SER A 129 -1.64 17.02 -4.61
N ASP A 130 -2.83 17.56 -4.83
CA ASP A 130 -3.40 18.63 -4.01
C ASP A 130 -3.61 18.17 -2.55
N PRO A 131 -3.83 19.09 -1.60
CA PRO A 131 -4.17 18.73 -0.23
C PRO A 131 -5.42 17.82 -0.17
N PRO A 132 -5.47 16.83 0.74
CA PRO A 132 -6.56 15.85 0.83
C PRO A 132 -7.80 16.46 1.50
N VAL A 133 -8.47 17.39 0.82
CA VAL A 133 -9.68 18.06 1.30
C VAL A 133 -10.92 17.28 0.86
N MET A 134 -11.77 16.92 1.82
CA MET A 134 -13.04 16.23 1.56
C MET A 134 -14.19 17.24 1.43
N ILE A 135 -15.15 16.92 0.56
CA ILE A 135 -16.37 17.72 0.38
C ILE A 135 -17.50 17.05 1.18
N GLY A 136 -18.11 17.81 2.09
CA GLY A 136 -19.38 17.46 2.74
C GLY A 136 -20.50 18.32 2.17
N GLN A 137 -21.62 17.70 1.79
CA GLN A 137 -22.75 18.40 1.17
C GLN A 137 -23.96 18.39 2.10
N ILE A 138 -24.60 19.56 2.24
CA ILE A 138 -25.89 19.71 2.91
C ILE A 138 -26.85 20.28 1.87
N GLN A 139 -27.93 19.54 1.59
CA GLN A 139 -29.00 20.03 0.73
C GLN A 139 -30.06 20.72 1.59
N ILE A 140 -30.27 22.02 1.34
CA ILE A 140 -31.35 22.79 1.95
C ILE A 140 -32.45 22.95 0.88
N LEU A 141 -33.65 22.51 1.23
CA LEU A 141 -34.86 22.69 0.42
C LEU A 141 -35.71 23.78 1.08
N ASP A 142 -36.47 24.52 0.27
CA ASP A 142 -37.47 25.51 0.74
C ASP A 142 -36.91 26.55 1.74
N ALA A 143 -35.70 27.06 1.48
CA ALA A 143 -35.18 28.21 2.20
C ALA A 143 -36.10 29.44 1.96
N PRO A 144 -36.39 30.24 3.02
CA PRO A 144 -37.38 31.31 2.98
C PRO A 144 -37.08 32.40 1.95
#